data_AF-A0A7W3PPC8-F1
#
_entry.id   AF-A0A7W3PPC8-F1
#
_cell.length_a   1.000
_cell.length_b   1.000
_cell.length_c   1.000
_cell.angle_alpha   90.00
_cell.angle_beta   90.00
_cell.angle_gamma   90.00
#
_symmetry.space_group_name_H-M   'P 1'
#
loop_
_entity.id
_entity.type
_entity.pdbx_description
1 polymer ?
#
loop_
_entity_poly.entity_id
_entity_poly.type
_entity_poly.pdbx_seq_one_letter_code
_entity_poly.pdbx_strand_id
1 'polypeptide(L)'
;MSNTLKRLSSKIPKPSKGPELKQVRLKLVYIDFLSALKLSFLLGLAQAIVVIVASFLLYMVFVQTGIFDRANTVAGQVLGGQQFNIKDVISVGSVLGFSTLVAGINLVIITVLGAVCAIIYNMSAKIVGGLSVGFTNQ
;
A
#
# COMPACT_ATOMS: atom_id res chain seq x y z
N MET A 1 40.22 -39.44 50.25
CA MET A 1 39.04 -38.66 50.69
C MET A 1 38.43 -37.82 49.54
N SER A 2 38.39 -38.36 48.32
CA SER A 2 38.18 -37.60 47.07
C SER A 2 36.90 -37.95 46.30
N ASN A 3 36.19 -39.02 46.70
CA ASN A 3 35.01 -39.52 45.98
C ASN A 3 33.68 -38.91 46.42
N THR A 4 33.67 -38.10 47.49
CA THR A 4 32.47 -37.42 47.99
C THR A 4 32.20 -36.09 47.30
N LEU A 5 33.23 -35.39 46.80
CA LEU A 5 33.06 -34.13 46.06
C LEU A 5 32.53 -34.34 44.63
N LYS A 6 32.81 -35.49 44.02
CA LYS A 6 32.34 -35.81 42.66
C LYS A 6 30.84 -36.11 42.59
N ARG A 7 30.23 -36.54 43.70
CA ARG A 7 28.79 -36.83 43.76
C ARG A 7 27.93 -35.57 43.94
N LEU A 8 28.46 -34.54 44.57
CA LEU A 8 27.76 -33.27 44.76
C LEU A 8 27.80 -32.36 43.52
N SER A 9 28.82 -32.50 42.66
CA SER A 9 28.94 -31.72 41.41
C SER A 9 28.01 -32.20 40.29
N SER A 10 27.46 -33.42 40.39
CA SER A 10 26.61 -34.02 39.35
C SER A 10 25.15 -33.59 39.35
N LYS A 11 24.74 -32.71 40.27
CA LYS A 11 23.34 -32.30 40.46
C LYS A 11 23.14 -30.80 40.30
N ILE A 12 23.87 -30.18 39.36
CA ILE A 12 23.50 -28.86 38.87
C ILE A 12 22.32 -29.08 37.92
N PRO A 13 21.09 -28.64 38.27
CA PRO A 13 20.00 -28.65 37.31
C PRO A 13 20.43 -27.74 36.17
N LYS A 14 20.62 -28.30 34.97
CA LYS A 14 20.81 -27.50 33.76
C LYS A 14 19.65 -26.51 33.72
N PRO A 15 19.91 -25.20 33.55
CA PRO A 15 18.84 -24.23 33.40
C PRO A 15 17.97 -24.72 32.24
N SER A 16 16.67 -24.92 32.47
CA SER A 16 15.76 -25.17 31.37
C SER A 16 15.93 -24.01 30.41
N LYS A 17 16.49 -24.28 29.23
CA LYS A 17 16.47 -23.32 28.13
C LYS A 17 15.02 -22.82 28.07
N GLY A 18 14.82 -21.53 28.29
CA GLY A 18 13.52 -20.88 28.13
C GLY A 18 12.92 -21.29 26.78
N PRO A 19 11.58 -21.24 26.65
CA PRO A 19 10.85 -21.87 25.55
C PRO A 19 11.58 -21.63 24.23
N GLU A 20 12.20 -22.69 23.72
CA GLU A 20 12.93 -22.64 22.46
C GLU A 20 11.89 -22.24 21.42
N LEU A 21 12.05 -21.04 20.83
CA LEU A 21 11.12 -20.46 19.87
C LEU A 21 11.00 -21.42 18.70
N LYS A 22 10.09 -22.39 18.82
CA LYS A 22 9.90 -23.46 17.84
C LYS A 22 9.26 -22.80 16.63
N GLN A 23 10.08 -22.53 15.62
CA GLN A 23 9.61 -21.98 14.37
C GLN A 23 8.69 -23.02 13.72
N VAL A 24 7.38 -22.73 13.67
CA VAL A 24 6.42 -23.56 12.97
C VAL A 24 6.30 -23.04 11.55
N ARG A 25 6.59 -23.89 10.57
CA ARG A 25 6.34 -23.61 9.15
C ARG A 25 4.92 -24.05 8.85
N LEU A 26 4.04 -23.09 8.56
CA LEU A 26 2.69 -23.37 8.08
C LEU A 26 2.62 -23.04 6.60
N LYS A 27 1.66 -23.63 5.88
CA LYS A 27 1.40 -23.28 4.49
C LYS A 27 0.18 -22.37 4.43
N LEU A 28 0.29 -21.24 3.76
CA LEU A 28 -0.86 -20.43 3.36
C LEU A 28 -1.51 -21.15 2.17
N VAL A 29 -2.66 -21.76 2.42
CA VAL A 29 -3.38 -22.58 1.43
C VAL A 29 -4.56 -21.82 0.82
N TYR A 30 -5.10 -20.84 1.54
CA TYR A 30 -6.30 -20.10 1.16
C TYR A 30 -6.22 -18.64 1.63
N ILE A 31 -6.69 -17.74 0.78
CA ILE A 31 -6.94 -16.33 1.10
C ILE A 31 -8.45 -16.10 1.05
N ASP A 32 -9.00 -15.56 2.14
CA ASP A 32 -10.42 -15.23 2.20
C ASP A 32 -10.75 -13.97 1.41
N PHE A 33 -11.88 -14.00 0.69
CA PHE A 33 -12.35 -12.91 -0.17
C PHE A 33 -12.51 -11.60 0.61
N LEU A 34 -13.11 -11.66 1.80
CA LEU A 34 -13.34 -10.45 2.59
C LEU A 34 -12.03 -9.88 3.14
N SER A 35 -11.07 -10.74 3.44
CA SER A 35 -9.75 -10.29 3.89
C SER A 35 -9.01 -9.55 2.77
N ALA A 36 -9.04 -10.10 1.55
CA ALA A 36 -8.47 -9.45 0.37
C ALA A 36 -9.18 -8.14 0.02
N LEU A 37 -10.50 -8.08 0.15
CA LEU A 37 -11.28 -6.86 -0.06
C LEU A 37 -10.89 -5.75 0.94
N LYS A 38 -10.75 -6.08 2.23
CA LYS A 38 -10.34 -5.11 3.26
C LYS A 38 -8.93 -4.59 3.00
N LEU A 39 -7.97 -5.47 2.73
CA LEU A 39 -6.58 -5.08 2.48
C LEU A 39 -6.45 -4.22 1.21
N SER A 40 -7.10 -4.62 0.13
CA SER A 40 -7.08 -3.87 -1.13
C SER A 40 -7.82 -2.54 -1.04
N PHE A 41 -8.91 -2.47 -0.26
CA PHE A 41 -9.59 -1.21 0.03
C PHE A 41 -8.67 -0.24 0.79
N LEU A 42 -7.96 -0.71 1.83
CA LEU A 42 -6.99 0.12 2.55
C LEU A 42 -5.85 0.60 1.65
N LEU A 43 -5.31 -0.28 0.81
CA LEU A 43 -4.24 0.06 -0.14
C LEU A 43 -4.70 1.05 -1.20
N GLY A 44 -5.89 0.83 -1.77
CA GLY A 44 -6.51 1.75 -2.72
C GLY A 44 -6.80 3.11 -2.08
N LEU A 45 -7.22 3.16 -0.81
CA LEU A 45 -7.50 4.40 -0.09
C LEU A 45 -6.21 5.19 0.14
N ALA A 46 -5.14 4.51 0.55
CA ALA A 46 -3.82 5.13 0.67
C ALA A 46 -3.38 5.74 -0.68
N GLN A 47 -3.52 4.99 -1.77
CA GLN A 47 -3.15 5.49 -3.09
C GLN A 47 -4.04 6.63 -3.59
N ALA A 48 -5.33 6.62 -3.25
CA ALA A 48 -6.26 7.70 -3.58
C ALA A 48 -5.83 9.02 -2.92
N ILE A 49 -5.47 8.98 -1.62
CA ILE A 49 -4.96 10.15 -0.90
C ILE A 49 -3.66 10.64 -1.54
N VAL A 50 -2.73 9.73 -1.86
CA VAL A 50 -1.46 10.09 -2.52
C VAL A 50 -1.70 10.81 -3.84
N VAL A 51 -2.63 10.35 -4.68
CA VAL A 51 -2.93 10.99 -5.97
C VAL A 51 -3.53 12.38 -5.80
N ILE A 52 -4.42 12.57 -4.84
CA ILE A 52 -5.03 13.88 -4.57
C ILE A 52 -3.96 14.87 -4.09
N VAL A 53 -3.12 14.47 -3.13
CA VAL A 53 -2.03 15.30 -2.62
C VAL A 53 -0.98 15.58 -3.69
N ALA A 54 -0.62 14.57 -4.49
CA ALA A 54 0.32 14.75 -5.60
C ALA A 54 -0.22 15.73 -6.64
N SER A 55 -1.50 15.63 -7.02
CA SER A 55 -2.13 16.55 -7.97
C SER A 55 -2.19 17.98 -7.43
N PHE A 56 -2.44 18.15 -6.13
CA PHE A 56 -2.39 19.46 -5.48
C PHE A 56 -0.99 20.08 -5.51
N LEU A 57 0.04 19.31 -5.15
CA LEU A 57 1.42 19.78 -5.18
C LEU A 57 1.87 20.12 -6.60
N LEU A 58 1.49 19.29 -7.58
CA LEU A 58 1.80 19.51 -8.99
C LEU A 58 1.14 20.81 -9.49
N TYR A 59 -0.12 21.06 -9.12
CA TYR A 59 -0.79 22.32 -9.42
C TYR A 59 -0.08 23.54 -8.79
N MET A 60 0.33 23.44 -7.52
CA MET A 60 1.10 24.50 -6.85
C MET A 60 2.39 24.83 -7.61
N VAL A 61 3.12 23.82 -8.10
CA VAL A 61 4.32 24.01 -8.93
C VAL A 61 3.98 24.74 -10.24
N PHE A 62 2.86 24.42 -10.89
CA PHE A 62 2.42 25.13 -12.11
C PHE A 62 2.05 26.58 -11.87
N VAL A 63 1.45 26.90 -10.72
CA VAL A 63 1.18 28.28 -10.34
C VAL A 63 2.48 29.04 -10.06
N GLN A 64 3.42 28.46 -9.31
CA GLN A 64 4.71 29.10 -9.00
C GLN A 64 5.56 29.37 -10.25
N THR A 65 5.52 28.47 -11.22
CA THR A 65 6.25 28.61 -12.49
C THR A 65 5.58 29.59 -13.46
N GLY A 66 4.36 30.05 -13.18
CA GLY A 66 3.62 30.99 -14.02
C GLY A 66 3.22 30.42 -15.38
N ILE A 67 3.13 29.10 -15.52
CA ILE A 67 2.79 28.43 -16.80
C ILE A 67 1.43 28.90 -17.31
N PHE A 68 0.45 29.07 -16.42
CA PHE A 68 -0.89 29.54 -16.77
C PHE A 68 -0.89 30.96 -17.34
N ASP A 69 -0.03 31.86 -16.83
CA ASP A 69 0.08 33.23 -17.31
C ASP A 69 0.73 33.29 -18.70
N ARG A 70 1.75 32.47 -18.93
CA ARG A 70 2.38 32.32 -20.25
C ARG A 70 1.41 31.74 -21.28
N ALA A 71 0.65 30.71 -20.91
CA ALA A 71 -0.38 30.13 -21.75
C ALA A 71 -1.46 31.16 -22.12
N ASN A 72 -1.90 31.99 -21.17
CA ASN A 72 -2.89 33.04 -21.41
C ASN A 72 -2.39 34.11 -22.40
N THR A 73 -1.10 34.47 -22.30
CA THR A 73 -0.47 35.43 -23.20
C THR A 73 -0.42 34.91 -24.64
N VAL A 74 -0.02 33.65 -24.84
CA VAL A 74 0.03 33.01 -26.17
C VAL A 74 -1.38 32.85 -26.74
N ALA A 75 -2.34 32.40 -25.93
CA ALA A 75 -3.73 32.26 -26.36
C ALA A 75 -4.33 33.61 -26.78
N GLY A 76 -4.09 34.68 -26.02
CA GLY A 76 -4.56 36.02 -26.36
C GLY A 76 -3.96 36.57 -27.66
N GLN A 77 -2.72 36.21 -27.99
CA GLN A 77 -2.06 36.60 -29.25
C GLN A 77 -2.68 35.89 -30.47
N VAL A 78 -3.08 34.62 -30.33
CA VAL A 78 -3.65 33.82 -31.43
C VAL A 78 -5.15 34.07 -31.61
N LEU A 79 -5.89 34.26 -30.51
CA LEU A 79 -7.35 34.40 -30.51
C LEU A 79 -7.83 35.85 -30.67
N GLY A 80 -6.93 36.83 -30.74
CA GLY A 80 -7.26 38.23 -31.02
C GLY A 80 -8.09 38.95 -29.94
N GLY A 81 -8.14 38.41 -28.72
CA GLY A 81 -8.90 39.01 -27.61
C GLY A 81 -8.77 38.24 -26.29
N GLN A 82 -8.80 38.98 -25.17
CA GLN A 82 -8.66 38.49 -23.78
C GLN A 82 -9.88 37.68 -23.25
N GLN A 83 -10.73 37.14 -24.12
CA GLN A 83 -12.02 36.56 -23.71
C GLN A 83 -11.88 35.18 -23.03
N PHE A 84 -10.71 34.53 -23.05
CA PHE A 84 -10.52 33.19 -22.50
C PHE A 84 -9.41 33.15 -21.45
N ASN A 85 -9.78 33.20 -20.16
CA ASN A 85 -8.85 32.99 -19.06
C ASN A 85 -8.67 31.49 -18.80
N ILE A 86 -7.50 30.95 -19.14
CA ILE A 86 -7.17 29.53 -18.89
C ILE A 86 -7.23 29.16 -17.40
N LYS A 87 -7.03 30.14 -16.51
CA LYS A 87 -7.13 29.96 -15.05
C LYS A 87 -8.54 29.63 -14.58
N ASP A 88 -9.59 30.03 -15.30
CA ASP A 88 -10.97 29.71 -14.93
C ASP A 88 -11.29 28.24 -15.21
N VAL A 89 -10.71 27.68 -16.27
CA VAL A 89 -10.88 26.27 -16.64
C VAL A 89 -10.00 25.36 -15.78
N ILE A 90 -8.74 25.76 -15.55
CA ILE A 90 -7.75 24.99 -14.77
C ILE A 90 -7.52 25.68 -13.43
N SER A 91 -8.58 25.76 -12.62
CA SER A 91 -8.50 26.26 -11.25
C SER A 91 -8.11 25.14 -10.29
N VAL A 92 -7.68 25.50 -9.08
CA VAL A 92 -7.41 24.54 -7.99
C VAL A 92 -8.60 23.59 -7.79
N GLY A 93 -9.82 24.15 -7.85
CA GLY A 93 -11.06 23.40 -7.64
C GLY A 93 -11.32 22.36 -8.72
N SER A 94 -11.11 22.70 -10.00
CA SER A 94 -11.32 21.75 -11.10
C SER A 94 -10.26 20.64 -11.10
N VAL A 95 -9.01 20.97 -10.78
CA VAL A 95 -7.92 19.97 -10.67
C VAL A 95 -8.12 19.03 -9.50
N LEU A 96 -8.48 19.55 -8.32
CA LEU A 96 -8.79 18.71 -7.15
C LEU A 96 -10.06 17.88 -7.36
N GLY A 97 -11.09 18.44 -7.99
CA GLY A 97 -12.33 17.73 -8.31
C GLY A 97 -12.08 16.57 -9.27
N PHE A 98 -11.35 16.83 -10.36
CA PHE A 98 -10.99 15.79 -11.32
C PHE A 98 -10.07 14.73 -10.69
N SER A 99 -9.07 15.15 -9.91
CA SER A 99 -8.19 14.22 -9.20
C SER A 99 -8.95 13.34 -8.23
N THR A 100 -9.95 13.88 -7.52
CA THR A 100 -10.78 13.10 -6.57
C THR A 100 -11.61 12.06 -7.32
N LEU A 101 -12.17 12.43 -8.47
CA LEU A 101 -12.92 11.50 -9.33
C LEU A 101 -12.03 10.35 -9.81
N VAL A 102 -10.85 10.67 -10.36
CA VAL A 102 -9.88 9.67 -10.84
C VAL A 102 -9.41 8.78 -9.68
N ALA A 103 -9.09 9.37 -8.53
CA ALA A 103 -8.68 8.64 -7.35
C ALA A 103 -9.78 7.68 -6.85
N GLY A 104 -11.04 8.12 -6.87
CA GLY A 104 -12.20 7.30 -6.50
C GLY A 104 -12.41 6.12 -7.45
N ILE A 105 -12.30 6.33 -8.77
CA ILE A 105 -12.38 5.25 -9.75
C ILE A 105 -11.25 4.24 -9.51
N ASN A 106 -10.03 4.72 -9.33
CA ASN A 106 -8.87 3.87 -9.10
C ASN A 106 -8.96 3.08 -7.78
N LEU A 107 -9.50 3.68 -6.72
CA LEU A 107 -9.80 3.00 -5.46
C LEU A 107 -10.70 1.77 -5.69
N VAL A 108 -11.75 1.94 -6.49
CA VAL A 108 -12.66 0.83 -6.84
C VAL A 108 -11.93 -0.23 -7.65
N ILE A 109 -11.13 0.16 -8.65
CA ILE A 109 -10.34 -0.77 -9.48
C ILE A 109 -9.42 -1.63 -8.60
N ILE A 110 -8.67 -1.02 -7.68
CA ILE A 110 -7.75 -1.75 -6.79
C ILE A 110 -8.51 -2.70 -5.87
N THR A 111 -9.67 -2.27 -5.35
CA THR A 111 -10.50 -3.11 -4.47
C THR A 111 -10.98 -4.36 -5.21
N VAL A 112 -11.47 -4.20 -6.45
CA VAL A 112 -11.89 -5.32 -7.30
C VAL A 112 -10.70 -6.21 -7.66
N LEU A 113 -9.54 -5.61 -7.96
CA LEU A 113 -8.33 -6.36 -8.27
C LEU A 113 -7.87 -7.22 -7.08
N GLY A 114 -8.00 -6.74 -5.85
CA GLY A 114 -7.72 -7.53 -4.65
C GLY A 114 -8.58 -8.79 -4.53
N ALA A 115 -9.88 -8.66 -4.82
CA ALA A 115 -10.80 -9.79 -4.89
C ALA A 115 -10.39 -10.81 -5.96
N VAL A 116 -10.04 -10.35 -7.16
CA VAL A 116 -9.58 -11.21 -8.26
C VAL A 116 -8.28 -11.93 -7.89
N CYS A 117 -7.32 -11.23 -7.29
CA CYS A 117 -6.07 -11.82 -6.80
C CYS A 117 -6.30 -12.95 -5.80
N ALA A 118 -7.26 -12.81 -4.87
CA ALA A 118 -7.60 -13.86 -3.92
C ALA A 118 -8.13 -15.13 -4.62
N ILE A 119 -9.01 -14.96 -5.60
CA ILE A 119 -9.57 -16.09 -6.37
C ILE A 119 -8.45 -16.82 -7.14
N ILE A 120 -7.60 -16.06 -7.84
CA ILE A 120 -6.47 -16.63 -8.61
C ILE A 120 -5.49 -17.34 -7.67
N TYR A 121 -5.19 -16.77 -6.51
CA TYR A 121 -4.34 -17.41 -5.51
C TYR A 121 -4.94 -18.72 -5.02
N ASN A 122 -6.22 -18.74 -4.68
CA ASN A 122 -6.92 -19.94 -4.20
C ASN A 122 -6.92 -21.06 -5.25
N MET A 123 -7.02 -20.72 -6.54
CA MET A 123 -6.89 -21.70 -7.62
C MET A 123 -5.46 -22.22 -7.76
N SER A 124 -4.47 -21.33 -7.68
CA SER A 124 -3.05 -21.68 -7.82
C SER A 124 -2.54 -22.52 -6.64
N ALA A 125 -2.99 -22.20 -5.43
CA ALA A 125 -2.60 -22.89 -4.20
C ALA A 125 -3.10 -24.35 -4.17
N LYS A 126 -4.23 -24.66 -4.83
CA LYS A 126 -4.71 -26.05 -4.98
C LYS A 126 -3.76 -26.92 -5.79
N ILE A 127 -3.02 -26.33 -6.74
CA ILE A 127 -2.11 -27.06 -7.64
C ILE A 127 -0.72 -27.18 -6.98
N VAL A 128 -0.21 -26.10 -6.38
CA VAL A 128 1.17 -26.04 -5.86
C VAL A 128 1.27 -26.46 -4.39
N GLY A 129 0.14 -26.52 -3.67
CA GLY A 129 0.10 -26.87 -2.25
C GLY A 129 0.31 -25.69 -1.28
N GLY A 130 0.21 -24.44 -1.78
CA GLY A 130 0.26 -23.22 -0.99
C GLY A 130 1.65 -22.61 -0.75
N LEU A 131 1.70 -21.42 -0.15
CA LEU A 131 2.95 -20.69 0.15
C LEU A 131 3.44 -21.03 1.56
N SER A 132 4.68 -21.52 1.72
CA SER A 132 5.26 -21.76 3.05
C SER A 132 5.55 -20.44 3.78
N VAL A 133 4.90 -20.23 4.92
CA VAL A 133 5.05 -19.07 5.80
C VAL A 133 5.61 -19.51 7.15
N GLY A 134 6.64 -18.79 7.63
CA GLY A 134 7.26 -19.05 8.93
C GLY A 134 6.61 -18.20 10.00
N PHE A 135 6.05 -18.82 11.03
CA PHE A 135 5.58 -18.12 12.22
C PHE A 135 6.53 -18.39 13.39
N THR A 136 6.79 -17.36 14.19
CA THR A 136 7.46 -17.46 15.49
C THR A 136 6.42 -17.25 16.57
N ASN A 137 6.35 -18.17 17.54
CA ASN A 137 5.43 -18.08 18.68
C ASN A 137 6.17 -17.34 19.81
N GLN A 138 5.73 -16.14 20.18
CA GLN A 138 6.24 -15.41 21.35
C GLN A 138 5.32 -15.64 22.54
#